data_AF-A0A538CAI6-F1
#
_entry.id   AF-A0A538CAI6-F1
#
_cell.length_a   1.000
_cell.length_b   1.000
_cell.length_c   1.000
_cell.angle_alpha   90.00
_cell.angle_beta   90.00
_cell.angle_gamma   90.00
#
_symmetry.space_group_name_H-M   'P 1'
#
loop_
_entity.id
_entity.type
_entity.pdbx_description
1 polymer ?
#
loop_
_entity_poly.entity_id
_entity_poly.type
_entity_poly.pdbx_seq_one_letter_code
_entity_poly.pdbx_strand_id
1 'polypeptide(L)'
;MLNADYARLSFKWLWLKLRWRGRLVTDGLCFVCPGVTLEIGKDAKLHLGRWSWVGHGTKIRAHEGEVRVGAKTVIGQECTISSYQHVSIGRECIVADRVMLIDFDHGVVEVDRPIRLQGIYKRDVRVGNNVWIGYGAAFLRGVTVGDNAVVGTYSVVGKDVPANAVVAGVPAKLLRMRDAPESAERPVVGLVEALVVRAHGRAHLVPEPLGLEPRAREVDRPEHAQQEVRVVVERREGPRRRRVALDRHLAPGRREALAHVLLDAPERRRLHAVGRRRHERRHDGEQLSVHAL
;
A
#
# COMPACT_ATOMS: atom_id res chain seq x y z
N MET A 1 20.22 0.46 -26.55
CA MET A 1 19.63 0.06 -27.85
C MET A 1 18.15 -0.22 -27.64
N LEU A 2 17.24 0.34 -28.43
CA LEU A 2 15.81 -0.03 -28.34
C LEU A 2 15.65 -1.47 -28.84
N ASN A 3 15.15 -2.37 -27.98
CA ASN A 3 14.76 -3.73 -28.37
C ASN A 3 13.63 -3.64 -29.42
N ALA A 4 13.69 -4.48 -30.46
CA ALA A 4 12.65 -4.62 -31.48
C ALA A 4 11.23 -4.79 -30.88
N ASP A 5 11.14 -5.47 -29.73
CA ASP A 5 9.88 -5.62 -29.00
C ASP A 5 9.31 -4.27 -28.53
N TYR A 6 10.15 -3.40 -27.97
CA TYR A 6 9.73 -2.06 -27.55
C TYR A 6 9.36 -1.18 -28.73
N ALA A 7 10.04 -1.32 -29.87
CA ALA A 7 9.65 -0.63 -31.10
C ALA A 7 8.24 -1.06 -31.54
N ARG A 8 7.97 -2.38 -31.58
CA ARG A 8 6.64 -2.92 -31.92
C ARG A 8 5.55 -2.42 -30.96
N LEU A 9 5.82 -2.39 -29.65
CA LEU A 9 4.89 -1.86 -28.66
C LEU A 9 4.64 -0.36 -28.86
N SER A 10 5.66 0.40 -29.22
CA SER A 10 5.55 1.84 -29.51
C SER A 10 4.70 2.11 -30.75
N PHE A 11 4.88 1.34 -31.82
CA PHE A 11 4.02 1.41 -33.01
C PHE A 11 2.57 1.05 -32.68
N LYS A 12 2.35 0.00 -31.88
CA LYS A 12 1.01 -0.37 -31.43
C LYS A 12 0.36 0.74 -30.61
N TRP A 13 1.10 1.37 -29.71
CA TRP A 13 0.61 2.53 -28.94
C TRP A 13 0.18 3.66 -29.87
N LEU A 14 1.00 4.04 -30.86
CA LEU A 14 0.66 5.07 -31.82
C LEU A 14 -0.60 4.72 -32.64
N TRP A 15 -0.71 3.47 -33.09
CA TRP A 15 -1.89 2.98 -33.79
C TRP A 15 -3.15 3.05 -32.90
N LEU A 16 -3.06 2.66 -31.63
CA LEU A 16 -4.16 2.76 -30.67
C LEU A 16 -4.61 4.21 -30.45
N LYS A 17 -3.65 5.15 -30.36
CA LYS A 17 -3.94 6.59 -30.28
C LYS A 17 -4.72 7.07 -31.50
N LEU A 18 -4.34 6.63 -32.70
CA LEU A 18 -5.07 6.97 -33.92
C LEU A 18 -6.47 6.33 -33.95
N ARG A 19 -6.58 5.07 -33.54
CA ARG A 19 -7.83 4.28 -33.54
C ARG A 19 -8.88 4.79 -32.55
N TRP A 20 -8.46 5.25 -31.38
CA TRP A 20 -9.36 5.68 -30.29
C TRP A 20 -9.41 7.19 -30.09
N ARG A 21 -8.46 7.94 -30.67
CA ARG A 21 -8.41 9.41 -30.64
C ARG A 21 -8.57 9.95 -29.21
N GLY A 22 -9.45 10.93 -29.01
CA GLY A 22 -9.70 11.55 -27.70
C GLY A 22 -10.26 10.61 -26.63
N ARG A 23 -10.64 9.38 -26.97
CA ARG A 23 -11.12 8.37 -26.00
C ARG A 23 -9.99 7.58 -25.35
N LEU A 24 -8.81 7.53 -25.98
CA LEU A 24 -7.58 7.00 -25.37
C LEU A 24 -6.65 8.16 -25.02
N VAL A 25 -6.67 8.53 -23.74
CA VAL A 25 -5.85 9.60 -23.19
C VAL A 25 -4.57 9.00 -22.60
N THR A 26 -3.43 9.59 -22.95
CA THR A 26 -2.12 9.15 -22.48
C THR A 26 -1.27 10.38 -22.23
N ASP A 27 -0.56 10.44 -21.10
CA ASP A 27 0.37 11.53 -20.75
C ASP A 27 1.84 11.18 -21.08
N GLY A 28 2.03 10.14 -21.90
CA GLY A 28 3.31 9.69 -22.44
C GLY A 28 3.19 8.33 -23.12
N LEU A 29 4.33 7.73 -23.45
CA LEU A 29 4.39 6.37 -23.98
C LEU A 29 3.87 5.37 -22.94
N CYS A 30 3.02 4.44 -23.35
CA CYS A 30 2.59 3.31 -22.53
C CYS A 30 2.67 2.00 -23.33
N PHE A 31 2.83 0.88 -22.64
CA PHE A 31 3.05 -0.41 -23.26
C PHE A 31 1.79 -1.26 -23.18
N VAL A 32 1.25 -1.63 -24.35
CA VAL A 32 0.04 -2.45 -24.46
C VAL A 32 0.40 -3.77 -25.14
N CYS A 33 0.55 -4.83 -24.38
CA CYS A 33 1.04 -6.13 -24.86
C CYS A 33 0.08 -6.79 -25.88
N PRO A 34 0.57 -7.72 -26.71
CA PRO A 34 -0.28 -8.54 -27.59
C PRO A 34 -1.47 -9.19 -26.87
N GLY A 35 -2.60 -9.34 -27.56
CA GLY A 35 -3.82 -9.93 -26.99
C GLY A 35 -4.63 -9.02 -26.05
N VAL A 36 -4.13 -7.84 -25.67
CA VAL A 36 -4.94 -6.87 -24.90
C VAL A 36 -6.15 -6.44 -25.70
N THR A 37 -7.33 -6.54 -25.08
CA THR A 37 -8.60 -6.07 -25.64
C THR A 37 -8.99 -4.76 -24.99
N LEU A 38 -9.15 -3.71 -25.80
CA LEU A 38 -9.65 -2.41 -25.36
C LEU A 38 -11.02 -2.15 -25.98
N GLU A 39 -12.03 -2.01 -25.13
CA GLU A 39 -13.38 -1.61 -25.52
C GLU A 39 -13.67 -0.27 -24.87
N ILE A 40 -13.72 0.80 -25.66
CA ILE A 40 -14.01 2.15 -25.16
C ILE A 40 -15.30 2.61 -25.84
N GLY A 41 -16.36 2.80 -25.05
CA GLY A 41 -17.65 3.30 -25.52
C GLY A 41 -17.57 4.70 -26.11
N LYS A 42 -18.69 5.19 -26.65
CA LYS A 42 -18.74 6.46 -27.37
C LYS A 42 -18.34 7.64 -26.47
N ASP A 43 -18.87 7.65 -25.25
CA ASP A 43 -18.71 8.74 -24.28
C ASP A 43 -17.72 8.38 -23.14
N ALA A 44 -17.13 7.19 -23.22
CA ALA A 44 -16.19 6.68 -22.25
C ALA A 44 -14.74 7.13 -22.53
N LYS A 45 -13.90 7.07 -21.50
CA LYS A 45 -12.47 7.36 -21.61
C LYS A 45 -11.60 6.28 -20.96
N LEU A 46 -10.47 6.00 -21.60
CA LEU A 46 -9.38 5.22 -21.04
C LEU A 46 -8.16 6.11 -20.90
N HIS A 47 -7.65 6.23 -19.68
CA HIS A 47 -6.44 6.98 -19.35
C HIS A 47 -5.33 6.00 -19.00
N LEU A 48 -4.24 6.02 -19.77
CA LEU A 48 -3.03 5.24 -19.47
C LEU A 48 -1.86 6.18 -19.21
N GLY A 49 -1.30 6.09 -18.01
CA GLY A 49 -0.17 6.88 -17.57
C GLY A 49 1.13 6.51 -18.30
N ARG A 50 2.08 7.45 -18.35
CA ARG A 50 3.39 7.24 -18.94
C ARG A 50 4.10 6.07 -18.27
N TRP A 51 4.74 5.25 -19.08
CA TRP A 51 5.44 4.04 -18.65
C TRP A 51 4.55 3.00 -17.98
N SER A 52 3.22 3.13 -18.07
CA SER A 52 2.32 2.06 -17.65
C SER A 52 2.45 0.86 -18.60
N TRP A 53 2.21 -0.33 -18.06
CA TRP A 53 2.31 -1.59 -18.76
C TRP A 53 1.01 -2.37 -18.61
N VAL A 54 0.44 -2.81 -19.73
CA VAL A 54 -0.75 -3.67 -19.75
C VAL A 54 -0.35 -5.01 -20.36
N GLY A 55 -0.35 -6.05 -19.52
CA GLY A 55 0.05 -7.41 -19.88
C GLY A 55 -0.88 -8.11 -20.87
N HIS A 56 -0.39 -9.19 -21.47
CA HIS A 56 -1.07 -9.95 -22.52
C HIS A 56 -2.44 -10.45 -22.07
N GLY A 57 -3.39 -10.47 -23.00
CA GLY A 57 -4.74 -11.00 -22.76
C GLY A 57 -5.60 -10.17 -21.80
N THR A 58 -5.08 -9.08 -21.21
CA THR A 58 -5.85 -8.20 -20.34
C THR A 58 -6.97 -7.51 -21.10
N LYS A 59 -8.14 -7.42 -20.47
CA LYS A 59 -9.35 -6.81 -21.02
C LYS A 59 -9.66 -5.54 -20.24
N ILE A 60 -9.70 -4.41 -20.93
CA ILE A 60 -10.11 -3.13 -20.36
C ILE A 60 -11.35 -2.65 -21.11
N ARG A 61 -12.46 -2.54 -20.38
CA ARG A 61 -13.77 -2.16 -20.90
C ARG A 61 -14.28 -0.92 -20.19
N ALA A 62 -14.27 0.20 -20.89
CA ALA A 62 -14.90 1.43 -20.44
C ALA A 62 -16.22 1.58 -21.21
N HIS A 63 -17.35 1.21 -20.60
CA HIS A 63 -18.66 1.21 -21.24
C HIS A 63 -19.18 2.63 -21.45
N GLU A 64 -19.56 3.30 -20.36
CA GLU A 64 -20.05 4.69 -20.34
C GLU A 64 -19.14 5.58 -19.49
N GLY A 65 -18.32 4.96 -18.64
CA GLY A 65 -17.52 5.64 -17.62
C GLY A 65 -16.05 5.80 -18.01
N GLU A 66 -15.21 5.83 -16.99
CA GLU A 66 -13.79 6.06 -17.14
C GLU A 66 -12.94 4.96 -16.48
N VAL A 67 -11.91 4.50 -17.19
CA VAL A 67 -10.83 3.70 -16.61
C VAL A 67 -9.55 4.53 -16.57
N ARG A 68 -8.91 4.61 -15.40
CA ARG A 68 -7.61 5.28 -15.23
C ARG A 68 -6.55 4.32 -14.71
N VAL A 69 -5.39 4.29 -15.36
CA VAL A 69 -4.19 3.60 -14.90
C VAL A 69 -3.06 4.61 -14.78
N GLY A 70 -2.52 4.78 -13.58
CA GLY A 70 -1.48 5.76 -13.30
C GLY A 70 -0.13 5.44 -13.95
N ALA A 71 0.78 6.42 -13.90
CA ALA A 71 2.12 6.30 -14.46
C ALA A 71 2.92 5.18 -13.78
N LYS A 72 3.76 4.49 -14.57
CA LYS A 72 4.62 3.37 -14.12
C LYS A 72 3.88 2.22 -13.41
N THR A 73 2.56 2.13 -13.55
CA THR A 73 1.80 1.00 -13.03
C THR A 73 1.92 -0.17 -14.00
N VAL A 74 2.22 -1.36 -13.45
CA VAL A 74 2.32 -2.60 -14.20
C VAL A 74 1.10 -3.45 -13.92
N ILE A 75 0.33 -3.73 -14.98
CA ILE A 75 -0.77 -4.68 -14.97
C ILE A 75 -0.30 -5.97 -15.61
N GLY A 76 -0.46 -7.07 -14.88
CA GLY A 76 -0.16 -8.42 -15.31
C GLY A 76 -1.03 -8.90 -16.47
N GLN A 77 -0.98 -10.20 -16.70
CA GLN A 77 -1.67 -10.87 -17.80
C GLN A 77 -3.11 -11.18 -17.42
N GLU A 78 -3.98 -11.23 -18.42
CA GLU A 78 -5.36 -11.74 -18.31
C GLU A 78 -6.20 -11.07 -17.21
N CYS A 79 -5.87 -9.82 -16.86
CA CYS A 79 -6.68 -9.04 -15.93
C CYS A 79 -7.97 -8.59 -16.61
N THR A 80 -9.02 -8.36 -15.82
CA THR A 80 -10.30 -7.82 -16.29
C THR A 80 -10.62 -6.53 -15.55
N ILE A 81 -10.65 -5.42 -16.26
CA ILE A 81 -10.98 -4.10 -15.73
C ILE A 81 -12.22 -3.61 -16.48
N SER A 82 -13.35 -3.48 -15.79
CA SER A 82 -14.62 -3.12 -16.42
C SER A 82 -15.28 -1.99 -15.65
N SER A 83 -15.57 -0.88 -16.35
CA SER A 83 -16.21 0.30 -15.75
C SER A 83 -17.47 0.70 -16.50
N TYR A 84 -18.56 0.89 -15.76
CA TYR A 84 -19.73 1.64 -16.20
C TYR A 84 -19.75 3.08 -15.68
N GLN A 85 -18.98 3.40 -14.64
CA GLN A 85 -18.90 4.71 -14.01
C GLN A 85 -17.44 5.17 -13.86
N HIS A 86 -16.65 4.55 -12.97
CA HIS A 86 -15.26 4.88 -12.77
C HIS A 86 -14.47 3.75 -12.09
N VAL A 87 -13.40 3.28 -12.75
CA VAL A 87 -12.36 2.42 -12.15
C VAL A 87 -11.01 3.12 -12.27
N SER A 88 -10.29 3.26 -11.16
CA SER A 88 -8.96 3.89 -11.16
C SER A 88 -7.93 3.07 -10.42
N ILE A 89 -6.73 3.02 -10.97
CA ILE A 89 -5.51 2.49 -10.36
C ILE A 89 -4.49 3.61 -10.38
N GLY A 90 -3.93 3.94 -9.21
CA GLY A 90 -2.93 4.99 -9.04
C GLY A 90 -1.60 4.68 -9.74
N ARG A 91 -0.57 5.48 -9.39
CA ARG A 91 0.78 5.36 -9.95
C ARG A 91 1.61 4.32 -9.21
N GLU A 92 2.63 3.79 -9.88
CA GLU A 92 3.63 2.88 -9.30
C GLU A 92 3.02 1.63 -8.64
N CYS A 93 1.86 1.18 -9.12
CA CYS A 93 1.22 -0.04 -8.63
C CYS A 93 1.75 -1.26 -9.36
N ILE A 94 1.75 -2.40 -8.68
CA ILE A 94 1.99 -3.72 -9.29
C ILE A 94 0.72 -4.53 -9.13
N VAL A 95 0.09 -4.85 -10.26
CA VAL A 95 -1.10 -5.69 -10.34
C VAL A 95 -0.68 -7.01 -10.97
N ALA A 96 -0.73 -8.09 -10.18
CA ALA A 96 -0.42 -9.43 -10.68
C ALA A 96 -1.48 -9.92 -11.69
N ASP A 97 -1.26 -11.10 -12.24
CA ASP A 97 -2.11 -11.67 -13.29
C ASP A 97 -3.52 -12.02 -12.77
N ARG A 98 -4.49 -12.05 -13.70
CA ARG A 98 -5.89 -12.45 -13.48
C ARG A 98 -6.65 -11.65 -12.42
N VAL A 99 -6.22 -10.43 -12.14
CA VAL A 99 -6.94 -9.53 -11.22
C VAL A 99 -8.20 -9.00 -11.89
N MET A 100 -9.28 -8.87 -11.11
CA MET A 100 -10.55 -8.30 -11.54
C MET A 100 -10.86 -6.99 -10.79
N LEU A 101 -11.17 -5.91 -11.51
CA LEU A 101 -11.71 -4.67 -10.96
C LEU A 101 -13.00 -4.29 -11.70
N ILE A 102 -14.12 -4.25 -10.98
CA ILE A 102 -15.44 -3.97 -11.55
C ILE A 102 -16.22 -3.00 -10.65
N ASP A 103 -16.73 -1.91 -11.24
CA ASP A 103 -17.49 -0.86 -10.53
C ASP A 103 -19.02 -1.04 -10.55
N PHE A 104 -19.51 -2.16 -11.05
CA PHE A 104 -20.93 -2.43 -11.16
C PHE A 104 -21.32 -3.84 -10.74
N ASP A 105 -22.59 -4.03 -10.44
CA ASP A 105 -23.20 -5.33 -10.15
C ASP A 105 -24.65 -5.30 -10.64
N HIS A 106 -25.28 -6.47 -10.77
CA HIS A 106 -26.68 -6.56 -11.19
C HIS A 106 -27.65 -6.24 -10.04
N GLY A 107 -28.85 -5.79 -10.42
CA GLY A 107 -29.99 -5.77 -9.52
C GLY A 107 -30.34 -7.19 -9.06
N VAL A 108 -30.51 -7.38 -7.75
CA VAL A 108 -30.81 -8.69 -7.13
C VAL A 108 -31.96 -8.63 -6.13
N VAL A 109 -32.68 -7.51 -6.07
CA VAL A 109 -33.69 -7.25 -5.02
C VAL A 109 -35.05 -7.83 -5.40
N GLU A 110 -35.43 -7.79 -6.68
CA GLU A 110 -36.74 -8.26 -7.15
C GLU A 110 -36.68 -9.77 -7.42
N VAL A 111 -37.23 -10.61 -6.52
CA VAL A 111 -37.12 -12.08 -6.65
C VAL A 111 -37.88 -12.62 -7.87
N ASP A 112 -39.03 -12.03 -8.21
CA ASP A 112 -39.91 -12.50 -9.29
C ASP A 112 -39.51 -12.02 -10.69
N ARG A 113 -38.52 -11.11 -10.77
CA ARG A 113 -38.07 -10.53 -12.04
C ARG A 113 -36.71 -11.10 -12.42
N PRO A 114 -36.50 -11.59 -13.67
CA PRO A 114 -35.18 -12.06 -14.10
C PRO A 114 -34.07 -11.01 -13.87
N ILE A 115 -32.93 -11.42 -13.31
CA ILE A 115 -31.77 -10.55 -12.97
C ILE A 115 -31.38 -9.61 -14.12
N ARG A 116 -31.36 -10.14 -15.37
CA ARG A 116 -31.02 -9.37 -16.58
C ARG A 116 -31.92 -8.15 -16.83
N LEU A 117 -33.12 -8.14 -16.25
CA LEU A 117 -34.09 -7.05 -16.38
C LEU A 117 -34.03 -6.06 -15.21
N GLN A 118 -33.33 -6.38 -14.11
CA GLN A 118 -33.28 -5.55 -12.90
C GLN A 118 -32.23 -4.41 -12.98
N GLY A 119 -31.55 -4.27 -14.12
CA GLY A 119 -30.53 -3.23 -14.32
C GLY A 119 -29.22 -3.50 -13.59
N ILE A 120 -28.44 -2.44 -13.39
CA ILE A 120 -27.13 -2.47 -12.73
C ILE A 120 -27.00 -1.37 -11.68
N TYR A 121 -26.29 -1.67 -10.59
CA TYR A 121 -25.85 -0.69 -9.60
C TYR A 121 -24.39 -0.35 -9.82
N LYS A 122 -24.06 0.93 -9.86
CA LYS A 122 -22.70 1.44 -10.13
C LYS A 122 -22.15 2.14 -8.89
N ARG A 123 -20.89 1.86 -8.53
CA ARG A 123 -20.11 2.61 -7.53
C ARG A 123 -18.63 2.48 -7.85
N ASP A 124 -17.92 3.60 -7.81
CA ASP A 124 -16.50 3.70 -8.15
C ASP A 124 -15.63 2.63 -7.48
N VAL A 125 -14.62 2.16 -8.21
CA VAL A 125 -13.50 1.41 -7.63
C VAL A 125 -12.24 2.27 -7.74
N ARG A 126 -11.61 2.53 -6.60
CA ARG A 126 -10.46 3.44 -6.51
C ARG A 126 -9.30 2.74 -5.83
N VAL A 127 -8.23 2.49 -6.57
CA VAL A 127 -6.96 2.00 -6.01
C VAL A 127 -5.97 3.15 -5.98
N GLY A 128 -5.40 3.39 -4.81
CA GLY A 128 -4.37 4.40 -4.57
C GLY A 128 -3.04 4.11 -5.27
N ASN A 129 -2.01 4.80 -4.82
CA ASN A 129 -0.65 4.72 -5.37
C ASN A 129 0.17 3.65 -4.65
N ASN A 130 1.19 3.10 -5.33
CA ASN A 130 2.14 2.14 -4.75
C ASN A 130 1.44 0.92 -4.10
N VAL A 131 0.34 0.47 -4.69
CA VAL A 131 -0.41 -0.69 -4.21
C VAL A 131 0.13 -1.94 -4.90
N TRP A 132 0.35 -3.00 -4.12
CA TRP A 132 0.61 -4.33 -4.66
C TRP A 132 -0.67 -5.18 -4.57
N ILE A 133 -1.11 -5.70 -5.71
CA ILE A 133 -2.28 -6.55 -5.83
C ILE A 133 -1.84 -7.95 -6.25
N GLY A 134 -2.09 -8.93 -5.39
CA GLY A 134 -1.79 -10.33 -5.62
C GLY A 134 -2.64 -10.95 -6.73
N TYR A 135 -2.16 -12.08 -7.24
CA TYR A 135 -2.76 -12.79 -8.37
C TYR A 135 -4.23 -13.11 -8.11
N GLY A 136 -5.10 -12.97 -9.10
CA GLY A 136 -6.49 -13.41 -8.98
C GLY A 136 -7.33 -12.67 -7.93
N ALA A 137 -6.84 -11.56 -7.37
CA ALA A 137 -7.63 -10.74 -6.46
C ALA A 137 -8.81 -10.07 -7.20
N ALA A 138 -9.94 -9.94 -6.52
CA ALA A 138 -11.17 -9.36 -7.05
C ALA A 138 -11.60 -8.14 -6.23
N PHE A 139 -11.88 -7.03 -6.90
CA PHE A 139 -12.33 -5.78 -6.30
C PHE A 139 -13.75 -5.50 -6.74
N LEU A 140 -14.66 -5.45 -5.76
CA LEU A 140 -16.08 -5.25 -6.00
C LEU A 140 -16.42 -3.75 -6.01
N ARG A 141 -17.59 -3.43 -6.59
CA ARG A 141 -18.09 -2.06 -6.71
C ARG A 141 -18.04 -1.30 -5.38
N GLY A 142 -17.63 -0.04 -5.43
CA GLY A 142 -17.64 0.87 -4.27
C GLY A 142 -16.45 0.75 -3.33
N VAL A 143 -15.42 -0.04 -3.67
CA VAL A 143 -14.21 -0.16 -2.84
C VAL A 143 -13.21 0.94 -3.15
N THR A 144 -12.69 1.55 -2.09
CA THR A 144 -11.50 2.40 -2.10
C THR A 144 -10.34 1.70 -1.38
N VAL A 145 -9.19 1.59 -2.04
CA VAL A 145 -7.94 1.06 -1.50
C VAL A 145 -6.93 2.19 -1.36
N GLY A 146 -6.47 2.41 -0.14
CA GLY A 146 -5.50 3.45 0.18
C GLY A 146 -4.10 3.17 -0.36
N ASP A 147 -3.29 4.22 -0.39
CA ASP A 147 -1.90 4.16 -0.86
C ASP A 147 -1.06 3.14 -0.05
N ASN A 148 -0.06 2.56 -0.70
CA ASN A 148 0.87 1.58 -0.12
C ASN A 148 0.22 0.29 0.40
N ALA A 149 -1.05 0.04 0.09
CA ALA A 149 -1.72 -1.18 0.51
C ALA A 149 -1.15 -2.43 -0.19
N VAL A 150 -1.31 -3.58 0.45
CA VAL A 150 -1.01 -4.90 -0.10
C VAL A 150 -2.28 -5.75 -0.04
N VAL A 151 -2.70 -6.27 -1.18
CA VAL A 151 -3.83 -7.18 -1.30
C VAL A 151 -3.31 -8.56 -1.66
N GLY A 152 -3.56 -9.55 -0.80
CA GLY A 152 -3.11 -10.91 -1.03
C GLY A 152 -3.74 -11.57 -2.25
N THR A 153 -3.06 -12.57 -2.80
CA THR A 153 -3.54 -13.43 -3.89
C THR A 153 -4.91 -14.05 -3.57
N TYR A 154 -5.80 -14.12 -4.57
CA TYR A 154 -7.18 -14.62 -4.49
C TYR A 154 -8.07 -13.95 -3.43
N SER A 155 -7.77 -12.72 -3.04
CA SER A 155 -8.61 -11.98 -2.10
C SER A 155 -9.86 -11.40 -2.76
N VAL A 156 -11.00 -11.41 -2.06
CA VAL A 156 -12.22 -10.72 -2.49
C VAL A 156 -12.39 -9.47 -1.65
N VAL A 157 -12.08 -8.32 -2.23
CA VAL A 157 -12.14 -7.00 -1.60
C VAL A 157 -13.54 -6.42 -1.84
N GLY A 158 -14.36 -6.44 -0.79
CA GLY A 158 -15.72 -5.87 -0.80
C GLY A 158 -15.92 -4.70 0.17
N LYS A 159 -14.86 -4.25 0.83
CA LYS A 159 -14.84 -3.10 1.75
C LYS A 159 -13.57 -2.30 1.55
N ASP A 160 -13.60 -1.04 1.94
CA ASP A 160 -12.45 -0.15 1.84
C ASP A 160 -11.23 -0.71 2.58
N VAL A 161 -10.05 -0.47 1.99
CA VAL A 161 -8.75 -0.91 2.52
C VAL A 161 -7.96 0.34 2.92
N PRO A 162 -7.58 0.49 4.21
CA PRO A 162 -6.79 1.63 4.64
C PRO A 162 -5.43 1.72 3.94
N ALA A 163 -4.86 2.92 3.89
CA ALA A 163 -3.48 3.09 3.43
C ALA A 163 -2.51 2.30 4.32
N ASN A 164 -1.43 1.77 3.72
CA ASN A 164 -0.43 0.91 4.37
C ASN A 164 -0.98 -0.42 4.91
N ALA A 165 -2.26 -0.77 4.68
CA ALA A 165 -2.81 -2.03 5.15
C ALA A 165 -2.31 -3.23 4.33
N VAL A 166 -2.18 -4.39 4.99
CA VAL A 166 -2.07 -5.70 4.33
C VAL A 166 -3.39 -6.43 4.56
N VAL A 167 -4.11 -6.74 3.50
CA VAL A 167 -5.38 -7.49 3.55
C VAL A 167 -5.28 -8.78 2.77
N ALA A 168 -5.97 -9.82 3.20
CA ALA A 168 -6.16 -11.03 2.38
C ALA A 168 -7.44 -11.81 2.74
N GLY A 169 -7.84 -12.72 1.86
CA GLY A 169 -8.91 -13.71 2.12
C GLY A 169 -10.23 -13.43 1.40
N VAL A 170 -11.22 -14.27 1.67
CA VAL A 170 -12.57 -14.20 1.08
C VAL A 170 -13.62 -14.28 2.20
N PRO A 171 -14.25 -13.16 2.60
CA PRO A 171 -13.92 -11.78 2.20
C PRO A 171 -12.55 -11.35 2.75
N ALA A 172 -11.93 -10.36 2.09
CA ALA A 172 -10.64 -9.83 2.51
C ALA A 172 -10.73 -9.21 3.91
N LYS A 173 -9.79 -9.56 4.78
CA LYS A 173 -9.67 -9.03 6.15
C LYS A 173 -8.31 -8.36 6.33
N LEU A 174 -8.27 -7.33 7.16
CA LEU A 174 -7.03 -6.71 7.61
C LEU A 174 -6.20 -7.74 8.38
N LEU A 175 -4.97 -7.99 7.92
CA LEU A 175 -4.01 -8.87 8.57
C LEU A 175 -3.05 -8.10 9.47
N ARG A 176 -2.52 -6.99 8.95
CA ARG A 176 -1.61 -6.10 9.67
C ARG A 176 -1.49 -4.76 8.94
N MET A 177 -0.97 -3.77 9.66
CA MET A 177 -0.48 -2.53 9.03
C MET A 177 1.00 -2.68 8.67
N ARG A 178 1.41 -2.01 7.60
CA ARG A 178 2.82 -1.72 7.29
C ARG A 178 3.17 -0.40 7.97
N ASP A 179 4.44 -0.23 8.30
CA ASP A 179 4.94 1.06 8.76
C ASP A 179 4.68 2.12 7.69
N ALA A 180 4.15 3.26 8.10
CA ALA A 180 4.03 4.40 7.21
C ALA A 180 5.45 4.87 6.83
N PRO A 181 5.69 5.27 5.57
CA PRO A 181 7.00 5.79 5.20
C PRO A 181 7.36 6.99 6.09
N GLU A 182 8.56 6.96 6.70
CA GLU A 182 9.00 7.98 7.68
C GLU A 182 9.12 9.40 7.09
N SER A 183 9.08 9.57 5.77
CA SER A 183 8.87 10.88 5.13
C SER A 183 8.45 10.74 3.67
N ALA A 184 7.53 11.60 3.22
CA ALA A 184 7.18 11.82 1.81
C ALA A 184 8.25 12.66 1.06
N GLU A 185 9.37 12.95 1.71
CA GLU A 185 10.48 13.77 1.22
C GLU A 185 11.71 12.90 0.99
N ARG A 186 11.66 12.00 0.01
CA ARG A 186 12.88 11.73 -0.75
C ARG A 186 12.82 12.63 -1.96
N PRO A 187 13.58 13.74 -2.02
CA PRO A 187 13.67 14.48 -3.26
C PRO A 187 14.15 13.49 -4.32
N VAL A 188 13.37 13.34 -5.39
CA VAL A 188 13.77 12.65 -6.62
C VAL A 188 14.92 13.36 -7.35
N VAL A 189 15.53 14.36 -6.72
CA VAL A 189 16.71 15.08 -7.17
C VAL A 189 17.92 14.38 -6.53
N GLY A 190 18.56 13.46 -7.25
CA GLY A 190 19.80 12.86 -6.76
C GLY A 190 20.30 11.61 -7.49
N LEU A 191 19.47 10.93 -8.28
CA LEU A 191 19.97 9.78 -9.06
C LEU A 191 20.59 10.19 -10.41
N VAL A 192 20.33 11.41 -10.89
CA VAL A 192 20.91 11.91 -12.15
C VAL A 192 22.27 12.59 -11.93
N GLU A 193 22.54 13.18 -10.76
CA GLU A 193 23.84 13.83 -10.49
C GLU A 193 24.96 12.86 -10.13
N ALA A 194 24.65 11.71 -9.52
CA ALA A 194 25.66 10.70 -9.20
C ALA A 194 26.29 10.04 -10.44
N LEU A 195 25.67 10.16 -11.61
CA LEU A 195 26.18 9.59 -12.87
C LEU A 195 27.09 10.56 -13.65
N VAL A 196 27.12 11.86 -13.29
CA VAL A 196 27.87 12.88 -14.06
C VAL A 196 29.16 13.36 -13.36
N VAL A 197 29.37 13.08 -12.06
CA VAL A 197 30.54 13.59 -11.31
C VAL A 197 31.71 12.59 -11.19
N ARG A 198 31.84 11.61 -12.09
CA ARG A 198 33.05 10.75 -12.19
C ARG A 198 33.88 10.99 -13.45
N ALA A 199 33.79 12.18 -14.03
CA ALA A 199 34.76 12.63 -15.02
C ALA A 199 35.35 13.95 -14.53
N HIS A 200 36.67 13.94 -14.30
CA HIS A 200 37.54 15.07 -13.96
C HIS A 200 37.74 15.32 -12.45
N GLY A 201 38.88 14.84 -11.97
CA GLY A 201 39.37 15.08 -10.62
C GLY A 201 39.79 16.53 -10.39
N ARG A 202 39.34 17.09 -9.27
CA ARG A 202 40.09 17.89 -8.29
C ARG A 202 39.07 18.40 -7.27
N ALA A 203 39.25 18.04 -6.01
CA ALA A 203 38.42 18.50 -4.92
C ALA A 203 38.75 19.98 -4.61
N HIS A 204 37.77 20.85 -4.72
CA HIS A 204 37.78 22.15 -4.04
C HIS A 204 36.62 22.18 -3.05
N LEU A 205 36.96 22.38 -1.77
CA LEU A 205 36.00 22.70 -0.70
C LEU A 205 35.44 24.11 -0.96
N VAL A 206 34.12 24.22 -1.02
CA VAL A 206 33.39 25.49 -0.95
C VAL A 206 32.43 25.39 0.25
N PRO A 207 32.35 26.41 1.13
CA PRO A 207 31.67 26.32 2.42
C PRO A 207 30.14 26.42 2.30
N GLU A 208 29.45 25.88 3.31
CA GLU A 208 27.99 25.95 3.49
C GLU A 208 27.42 27.38 3.43
N PRO A 209 26.18 27.54 2.92
CA PRO A 209 25.34 28.66 3.30
C PRO A 209 24.25 28.25 4.30
N LEU A 210 24.42 28.80 5.51
CA LEU A 210 23.43 29.34 6.45
C LEU A 210 21.93 29.03 6.24
N GLY A 211 21.41 28.25 7.20
CA GLY A 211 20.35 28.67 8.14
C GLY A 211 19.08 29.32 7.60
N LEU A 212 18.02 28.54 7.46
CA LEU A 212 16.62 28.99 7.54
C LEU A 212 15.76 27.94 8.25
N GLU A 213 15.45 28.20 9.52
CA GLU A 213 14.48 27.43 10.32
C GLU A 213 13.03 27.78 9.92
N PRO A 214 12.15 26.80 9.64
CA PRO A 214 10.75 27.08 9.39
C PRO A 214 9.95 27.16 10.71
N ARG A 215 9.30 28.32 10.93
CA ARG A 215 8.34 28.53 12.03
C ARG A 215 7.07 27.71 11.81
N ALA A 216 6.77 26.79 12.72
CA ALA A 216 5.49 26.08 12.79
C ALA A 216 4.38 26.99 13.36
N ARG A 217 3.19 26.96 12.76
CA ARG A 217 1.96 27.54 13.32
C ARG A 217 1.32 26.54 14.28
N GLU A 218 0.99 27.04 15.46
CA GLU A 218 0.33 26.34 16.58
C GLU A 218 -1.18 26.19 16.29
N VAL A 219 -1.73 25.00 16.55
CA VAL A 219 -3.18 24.74 16.52
C VAL A 219 -3.55 24.03 17.82
N ASP A 220 -4.50 24.63 18.54
CA ASP A 220 -4.98 24.26 19.88
C ASP A 220 -5.42 22.80 20.03
N ARG A 221 -5.17 22.25 21.23
CA ARG A 221 -5.75 21.00 21.76
C ARG A 221 -6.63 21.31 22.96
N PRO A 222 -7.72 20.54 23.22
CA PRO A 222 -8.38 20.54 24.52
C PRO A 222 -7.80 19.47 25.46
N GLU A 223 -7.86 19.81 26.75
CA GLU A 223 -7.31 19.15 27.93
C GLU A 223 -8.17 17.95 28.39
N HIS A 224 -7.54 16.94 29.02
CA HIS A 224 -7.84 16.50 30.40
C HIS A 224 -7.04 15.27 30.88
N ALA A 225 -6.66 15.35 32.16
CA ALA A 225 -6.30 14.32 33.17
C ALA A 225 -4.94 13.59 33.06
N GLN A 226 -3.98 14.05 33.90
CA GLN A 226 -2.69 13.43 34.20
C GLN A 226 -2.79 12.56 35.48
N GLN A 227 -2.12 11.40 35.50
CA GLN A 227 -1.83 10.63 36.72
C GLN A 227 -0.34 10.29 36.72
N GLU A 228 0.39 10.72 37.75
CA GLU A 228 1.85 10.56 37.87
C GLU A 228 2.22 9.12 38.23
N VAL A 229 3.24 8.57 37.56
CA VAL A 229 3.93 7.35 37.99
C VAL A 229 5.43 7.59 37.99
N ARG A 230 6.06 7.42 39.15
CA ARG A 230 7.50 7.57 39.35
C ARG A 230 8.21 6.26 39.02
N VAL A 231 9.21 6.31 38.14
CA VAL A 231 10.05 5.14 37.80
C VAL A 231 11.48 5.40 38.25
N VAL A 232 12.02 4.51 39.09
CA VAL A 232 13.41 4.56 39.55
C VAL A 232 14.24 3.61 38.69
N VAL A 233 15.29 4.10 38.05
CA VAL A 233 16.24 3.29 37.26
C VAL A 233 17.57 3.22 37.99
N GLU A 234 18.05 2.02 38.31
CA GLU A 234 19.39 1.81 38.87
C GLU A 234 20.38 1.53 37.74
N ARG A 235 21.42 2.37 37.61
CA ARG A 235 22.57 2.10 36.74
C ARG A 235 23.66 1.37 37.52
N ARG A 236 24.26 0.34 36.92
CA ARG A 236 25.47 -0.31 37.43
C ARG A 236 26.69 0.27 36.73
N GLU A 237 27.53 0.97 37.47
CA GLU A 237 28.92 1.21 37.09
C GLU A 237 29.81 0.67 38.20
N GLY A 238 30.50 -0.43 37.93
CA GLY A 238 31.42 -1.07 38.88
C GLY A 238 30.78 -1.58 40.19
N PRO A 239 31.59 -1.99 41.18
CA PRO A 239 31.13 -2.83 42.28
C PRO A 239 30.38 -2.09 43.41
N ARG A 240 29.95 -0.83 43.23
CA ARG A 240 29.14 -0.10 44.24
C ARG A 240 27.98 0.67 43.59
N ARG A 241 26.75 0.43 44.04
CA ARG A 241 25.52 1.09 43.55
C ARG A 241 25.24 2.39 44.30
N ARG A 242 24.92 3.49 43.59
CA ARG A 242 24.23 4.68 44.13
C ARG A 242 22.98 4.98 43.30
N ARG A 243 21.88 5.36 43.95
CA ARG A 243 20.60 5.75 43.32
C ARG A 243 20.64 7.22 42.93
N VAL A 244 20.22 7.54 41.71
CA VAL A 244 19.91 8.92 41.28
C VAL A 244 18.55 8.90 40.60
N ALA A 245 17.62 9.74 41.06
CA ALA A 245 16.29 9.91 40.49
C ALA A 245 16.31 10.97 39.38
N LEU A 246 15.57 10.75 38.30
CA LEU A 246 15.33 11.72 37.24
C LEU A 246 13.82 11.87 37.06
N ASP A 247 13.27 13.01 37.48
CA ASP A 247 11.86 13.37 37.28
C ASP A 247 11.69 13.93 35.86
N ARG A 248 10.97 13.19 34.98
CA ARG A 248 10.38 13.75 33.76
C ARG A 248 9.02 13.09 33.46
N HIS A 249 8.01 13.91 33.21
CA HIS A 249 6.66 13.50 32.85
C HIS A 249 6.60 12.80 31.48
N LEU A 250 5.93 11.65 31.40
CA LEU A 250 5.65 10.91 30.16
C LEU A 250 4.17 10.55 30.09
N ALA A 251 3.53 10.81 28.95
CA ALA A 251 2.12 10.51 28.68
C ALA A 251 1.86 9.00 28.49
N PRO A 252 0.64 8.50 28.78
CA PRO A 252 0.31 7.07 28.70
C PRO A 252 0.22 6.63 27.24
N GLY A 253 1.02 5.62 26.85
CA GLY A 253 1.11 5.10 25.48
C GLY A 253 2.55 4.79 25.04
N ARG A 254 3.56 5.34 25.74
CA ARG A 254 4.98 5.04 25.49
C ARG A 254 5.58 3.97 26.42
N ARG A 255 4.73 3.22 27.15
CA ARG A 255 5.17 2.22 28.14
C ARG A 255 5.73 0.93 27.53
N GLU A 256 5.28 0.53 26.35
CA GLU A 256 5.76 -0.71 25.70
C GLU A 256 6.94 -0.49 24.75
N ALA A 257 7.11 0.74 24.22
CA ALA A 257 8.15 1.05 23.25
C ALA A 257 9.57 1.18 23.85
N LEU A 258 9.71 1.41 25.16
CA LEU A 258 11.02 1.63 25.77
C LEU A 258 11.71 0.34 26.26
N ALA A 259 10.97 -0.76 26.46
CA ALA A 259 11.54 -2.02 26.95
C ALA A 259 12.31 -2.79 25.86
N HIS A 260 12.06 -2.50 24.58
CA HIS A 260 12.70 -3.23 23.47
C HIS A 260 13.95 -2.57 22.87
N VAL A 261 14.31 -1.36 23.31
CA VAL A 261 15.35 -0.54 22.66
C VAL A 261 16.74 -0.66 23.32
N LEU A 262 16.92 -1.45 24.38
CA LEU A 262 18.20 -1.49 25.13
C LEU A 262 18.79 -2.89 25.38
N LEU A 263 18.77 -3.79 24.38
CA LEU A 263 19.55 -5.04 24.45
C LEU A 263 20.22 -5.38 23.11
N ASP A 264 21.55 -5.43 23.13
CA ASP A 264 22.40 -5.80 21.99
C ASP A 264 22.26 -7.28 21.59
N ALA A 265 22.57 -7.54 20.32
CA ALA A 265 22.28 -8.78 19.59
C ALA A 265 22.89 -10.12 20.09
N PRO A 266 23.87 -10.24 21.02
CA PRO A 266 24.36 -11.56 21.44
C PRO A 266 23.48 -12.30 22.45
N GLU A 267 22.59 -11.65 23.19
CA GLU A 267 21.84 -12.30 24.29
C GLU A 267 20.54 -13.01 23.85
N ARG A 268 20.08 -12.80 22.62
CA ARG A 268 18.85 -13.44 22.10
C ARG A 268 18.97 -14.97 21.94
N ARG A 269 20.18 -15.53 21.95
CA ARG A 269 20.41 -16.98 21.76
C ARG A 269 20.33 -17.84 23.02
N ARG A 270 20.21 -17.27 24.23
CA ARG A 270 20.11 -18.07 25.47
C ARG A 270 18.68 -18.43 25.90
N LEU A 271 17.66 -17.79 25.33
CA LEU A 271 16.26 -18.07 25.67
C LEU A 271 15.66 -19.30 24.96
N HIS A 272 16.28 -19.79 23.88
CA HIS A 272 15.78 -20.96 23.15
C HIS A 272 16.29 -22.33 23.67
N ALA A 273 17.13 -22.36 24.71
CA ALA A 273 17.73 -23.60 25.22
C ALA A 273 17.11 -24.14 26.53
N VAL A 274 16.14 -23.45 27.14
CA VAL A 274 15.50 -23.91 28.40
C VAL A 274 14.03 -24.23 28.12
N GLY A 275 13.80 -25.39 27.50
CA GLY A 275 12.44 -25.77 27.10
C GLY A 275 12.25 -27.26 26.87
N ARG A 276 13.02 -28.13 27.52
CA ARG A 276 12.73 -29.57 27.63
C ARG A 276 13.32 -30.15 28.91
N ARG A 277 12.48 -30.41 29.91
CA ARG A 277 12.56 -31.58 30.80
C ARG A 277 11.25 -31.76 31.58
N ARG A 278 10.90 -33.03 31.73
CA ARG A 278 9.67 -33.65 32.25
C ARG A 278 9.31 -33.20 33.68
N HIS A 279 8.02 -33.30 34.03
CA HIS A 279 7.63 -34.01 35.25
C HIS A 279 6.18 -34.52 35.18
N GLU A 280 6.03 -35.83 35.40
CA GLU A 280 4.80 -36.49 35.83
C GLU A 280 4.50 -36.13 37.29
N ARG A 281 3.23 -35.88 37.62
CA ARG A 281 2.44 -36.57 38.68
C ARG A 281 1.04 -35.93 38.83
N ARG A 282 0.08 -36.81 39.19
CA ARG A 282 -1.35 -36.58 39.44
C ARG A 282 -1.62 -36.00 40.83
N HIS A 283 -2.67 -35.18 40.99
CA HIS A 283 -3.96 -35.48 41.68
C HIS A 283 -4.65 -34.19 42.21
N ASP A 284 -5.96 -34.15 41.96
CA ASP A 284 -7.10 -33.58 42.72
C ASP A 284 -7.16 -32.11 43.16
N GLY A 285 -8.32 -31.49 42.86
CA GLY A 285 -9.01 -30.59 43.80
C GLY A 285 -9.17 -29.13 43.38
N GLU A 286 -10.44 -28.74 43.27
CA GLU A 286 -11.01 -27.39 43.48
C GLU A 286 -11.00 -26.33 42.36
N GLN A 287 -12.22 -25.93 42.01
CA GLN A 287 -12.62 -24.78 41.20
C GLN A 287 -12.27 -23.47 41.91
N LEU A 288 -11.81 -22.45 41.17
CA LEU A 288 -12.00 -21.04 41.52
C LEU A 288 -12.03 -20.20 40.23
N SER A 289 -13.16 -19.53 40.01
CA SER A 289 -13.41 -18.52 38.99
C SER A 289 -12.98 -17.13 39.49
N VAL A 290 -12.39 -16.30 38.61
CA VAL A 290 -12.16 -14.87 38.88
C VAL A 290 -12.46 -14.03 37.64
N HIS A 291 -13.39 -13.10 37.80
CA HIS A 291 -13.76 -12.06 36.86
C HIS A 291 -12.73 -10.92 36.85
N ALA A 292 -12.48 -10.32 35.68
CA ALA A 292 -11.73 -9.07 35.57
C ALA A 292 -12.68 -7.88 35.79
N LEU A 293 -12.28 -6.98 36.69
CA LEU A 293 -12.74 -5.59 36.75
C LEU A 293 -11.90 -4.73 35.80
#